data_AF-A0AAD9MV07-F1
#
_entry.id   AF-A0AAD9MV07-F1
#
_cell.length_a   1.000
_cell.length_b   1.000
_cell.length_c   1.000
_cell.angle_alpha   90.00
_cell.angle_beta   90.00
_cell.angle_gamma   90.00
#
_symmetry.space_group_name_H-M   'P 1'
#
loop_
_entity.id
_entity.type
_entity.pdbx_description
1 polymer ?
#
loop_
_entity_poly.entity_id
_entity_poly.type
_entity_poly.pdbx_seq_one_letter_code
_entity_poly.pdbx_strand_id
1 'polypeptide(L)'
;MGCFGSKRKEEPPPTPIGSTDAPPKSVDSRLPFQNYRQLFQMKNSWKAISREMEKTSKDTFIRFFTAHPEYKAQYKSLAGLDDEDAMSASTEFEEIAVQLFNTMDETMEAIEKEKVDMAIESLKMAGQEYKKLEGFTAQYFK
;
A
#
# COMPACT_ATOMS: atom_id res chain seq x y z
N MET A 1 40.52 49.67 39.66
CA MET A 1 39.13 49.19 39.76
C MET A 1 38.95 48.11 38.71
N GLY A 2 38.95 46.83 39.10
CA GLY A 2 38.82 45.69 38.19
C GLY A 2 37.65 44.82 38.62
N CYS A 3 36.63 44.75 37.77
CA CYS A 3 35.45 43.89 37.90
C CYS A 3 35.68 42.52 37.24
N PHE A 4 34.74 41.62 37.53
CA PHE A 4 34.49 40.28 36.97
C PHE A 4 35.06 39.09 37.74
N GLY A 5 34.27 38.64 38.73
CA GLY A 5 34.26 37.25 39.15
C GLY A 5 33.59 36.38 38.09
N SER A 6 34.26 35.30 37.67
CA SER A 6 33.67 34.21 36.90
C SER A 6 33.69 32.94 37.75
N LYS A 7 32.51 32.53 38.23
CA LYS A 7 32.30 31.16 38.70
C LYS A 7 32.25 30.24 37.48
N ARG A 8 33.21 29.32 37.36
CA ARG A 8 33.14 28.20 36.42
C ARG A 8 31.91 27.36 36.78
N LYS A 9 30.96 27.24 35.86
CA LYS A 9 29.94 26.18 35.91
C LYS A 9 30.65 24.88 35.51
N GLU A 10 30.67 23.90 36.41
CA GLU A 10 30.96 22.52 36.04
C GLU A 10 29.82 22.03 35.15
N GLU A 11 30.16 21.62 33.93
CA GLU A 11 29.24 20.87 33.08
C GLU A 11 29.04 19.47 33.67
N PRO A 12 27.79 18.97 33.72
CA PRO A 12 27.56 17.59 34.14
C PRO A 12 28.25 16.63 33.16
N PRO A 13 28.72 15.46 33.64
CA PRO A 13 29.42 14.49 32.81
C PRO A 13 28.55 14.07 31.62
N PRO A 14 29.15 13.76 30.46
CA PRO A 14 28.40 13.28 29.30
C PRO A 14 27.67 12.00 29.70
N THR A 15 26.34 12.04 29.66
CA THR A 15 25.50 10.86 29.81
C THR A 15 25.90 9.83 28.75
N PRO A 16 26.06 8.54 29.10
CA PRO A 16 26.31 7.50 28.12
C PRO A 16 25.17 7.52 27.09
N ILE A 17 25.54 7.59 25.81
CA ILE A 17 24.61 7.41 24.69
C ILE A 17 23.97 6.04 24.91
N GLY A 18 22.72 6.06 25.37
CA GLY A 18 21.96 4.86 25.66
C GLY A 18 21.89 4.03 24.40
N SER A 19 22.50 2.86 24.43
CA SER A 19 22.23 1.77 23.50
C SER A 19 20.71 1.57 23.51
N THR A 20 20.04 1.93 22.42
CA THR A 20 18.62 1.63 22.25
C THR A 20 18.53 0.12 22.03
N ASP A 21 18.37 -0.62 23.13
CA ASP A 21 18.20 -2.06 23.21
C ASP A 21 16.77 -2.46 22.77
N ALA A 22 16.29 -1.84 21.68
CA ALA A 22 15.04 -2.21 21.07
C ALA A 22 15.27 -3.57 20.38
N PRO A 23 14.48 -4.61 20.69
CA PRO A 23 14.63 -5.90 20.03
C PRO A 23 14.53 -5.71 18.51
N PRO A 24 15.30 -6.48 17.72
CA PRO A 24 15.24 -6.39 16.27
C PRO A 24 13.79 -6.57 15.83
N LYS A 25 13.26 -5.58 15.10
CA LYS A 25 11.90 -5.68 14.56
C LYS A 25 11.83 -6.91 13.66
N SER A 26 11.05 -7.89 14.08
CA SER A 26 10.84 -9.13 13.34
C SER A 26 9.85 -8.90 12.20
N VAL A 27 9.88 -9.81 11.23
CA VAL A 27 8.91 -9.87 10.13
C VAL A 27 8.18 -11.20 10.28
N ASP A 28 6.85 -11.19 10.14
CA ASP A 28 6.07 -12.43 10.08
C ASP A 28 6.58 -13.31 8.93
N SER A 29 6.88 -14.57 9.21
CA SER A 29 7.50 -15.51 8.28
C SER A 29 6.66 -15.84 7.05
N ARG A 30 5.36 -15.52 7.07
CA ARG A 30 4.43 -15.70 5.94
C ARG A 30 4.52 -14.56 4.93
N LEU A 31 5.12 -13.42 5.30
CA LEU A 31 5.34 -12.31 4.39
C LEU A 31 6.58 -12.57 3.52
N PRO A 32 6.59 -12.13 2.25
CA PRO A 32 7.69 -12.39 1.33
C PRO A 32 8.87 -11.42 1.54
N PHE A 33 9.14 -10.99 2.77
CA PHE A 33 10.21 -10.04 3.06
C PHE A 33 11.31 -10.70 3.90
N GLN A 34 12.55 -10.58 3.44
CA GLN A 34 13.72 -11.17 4.11
C GLN A 34 14.08 -10.44 5.40
N ASN A 35 13.74 -9.16 5.50
CA ASN A 35 14.06 -8.32 6.64
C ASN A 35 13.08 -7.15 6.77
N TYR A 36 13.07 -6.53 7.95
CA TYR A 36 12.18 -5.40 8.25
C TYR A 36 12.41 -4.20 7.33
N ARG A 37 13.63 -4.01 6.80
CA ARG A 37 13.91 -2.92 5.88
C ARG A 37 13.12 -3.04 4.57
N GLN A 38 12.95 -4.24 4.03
CA GLN A 38 12.11 -4.48 2.84
C GLN A 38 10.63 -4.20 3.14
N LEU A 39 10.13 -4.69 4.29
CA LEU A 39 8.76 -4.42 4.73
C LEU A 39 8.52 -2.91 4.94
N PHE A 40 9.47 -2.20 5.54
CA PHE A 40 9.39 -0.76 5.76
C PHE A 40 9.38 0.02 4.44
N GLN A 41 10.20 -0.38 3.46
CA GLN A 41 10.17 0.22 2.13
C GLN A 41 8.82 0.02 1.46
N MET A 42 8.28 -1.20 1.47
CA MET A 42 6.96 -1.49 0.92
C MET A 42 5.86 -0.61 1.54
N LYS A 43 5.84 -0.49 2.88
CA LYS A 43 4.91 0.36 3.61
C LYS A 43 4.99 1.83 3.17
N ASN A 44 6.21 2.36 3.02
CA ASN A 44 6.38 3.75 2.59
C ASN A 44 6.01 3.98 1.12
N SER A 45 6.31 3.04 0.24
CA SER A 45 5.90 3.09 -1.16
C SER A 45 4.39 3.11 -1.29
N TRP A 46 3.69 2.25 -0.53
CA TRP A 46 2.22 2.25 -0.51
C TRP A 46 1.65 3.58 -0.01
N LYS A 47 2.21 4.15 1.08
CA LYS A 47 1.80 5.46 1.60
C LYS A 47 1.95 6.61 0.61
N ALA A 48 2.83 6.50 -0.38
CA ALA A 48 2.92 7.49 -1.45
C ALA A 48 1.76 7.32 -2.45
N ILE A 49 1.43 6.06 -2.80
CA ILE A 49 0.34 5.70 -3.72
C ILE A 49 -1.03 6.06 -3.12
N SER A 50 -1.28 5.68 -1.86
CA SER A 50 -2.60 5.84 -1.23
C SER A 50 -3.03 7.30 -1.02
N ARG A 51 -2.10 8.27 -1.12
CA ARG A 51 -2.43 9.70 -1.06
C ARG A 51 -3.22 10.21 -2.26
N GLU A 52 -3.05 9.58 -3.42
CA GLU A 52 -3.76 9.91 -4.65
C GLU A 52 -4.47 8.67 -5.18
N MET A 53 -5.19 7.95 -4.30
CA MET A 53 -5.71 6.61 -4.58
C MET A 53 -6.70 6.58 -5.75
N GLU A 54 -7.68 7.48 -5.78
CA GLU A 54 -8.68 7.56 -6.86
C GLU A 54 -8.01 7.76 -8.23
N LYS A 55 -7.16 8.79 -8.34
CA LYS A 55 -6.41 9.09 -9.56
C LYS A 55 -5.47 7.95 -9.96
N THR A 56 -4.67 7.43 -9.03
CA THR A 56 -3.70 6.38 -9.32
C THR A 56 -4.38 5.08 -9.73
N SER A 57 -5.51 4.74 -9.10
CA SER A 57 -6.29 3.55 -9.45
C SER A 57 -6.85 3.64 -10.86
N LYS A 58 -7.47 4.77 -11.23
CA LYS A 58 -7.97 5.01 -12.60
C LYS A 58 -6.86 4.94 -13.63
N ASP A 59 -5.78 5.68 -13.44
CA ASP A 59 -4.64 5.71 -14.38
C ASP A 59 -4.04 4.30 -14.56
N THR A 60 -3.98 3.52 -13.47
CA THR A 60 -3.48 2.14 -13.51
C THR A 60 -4.41 1.23 -14.30
N PHE A 61 -5.73 1.31 -14.07
CA PHE A 61 -6.70 0.47 -14.77
C PHE A 61 -6.86 0.85 -16.24
N ILE A 62 -6.75 2.15 -16.59
CA ILE A 62 -6.76 2.60 -17.98
C ILE A 62 -5.60 1.94 -18.71
N ARG A 63 -4.37 2.08 -18.18
CA ARG A 63 -3.18 1.44 -18.76
C ARG A 63 -3.33 -0.07 -18.86
N PHE A 64 -3.88 -0.70 -17.83
CA PHE A 64 -4.08 -2.15 -17.79
C PHE A 64 -5.06 -2.63 -18.87
N PHE A 65 -6.24 -2.01 -19.00
CA PHE A 65 -7.23 -2.41 -19.99
C PHE A 65 -6.89 -1.96 -21.41
N THR A 66 -6.12 -0.89 -21.58
CA THR A 66 -5.54 -0.53 -22.89
C THR A 66 -4.53 -1.59 -23.34
N ALA A 67 -3.70 -2.10 -22.42
CA ALA A 67 -2.74 -3.17 -22.73
C ALA A 67 -3.40 -4.55 -22.88
N HIS A 68 -4.50 -4.79 -22.14
CA HIS A 68 -5.19 -6.07 -22.03
C HIS A 68 -6.72 -5.91 -22.12
N PRO A 69 -7.24 -5.54 -23.30
CA PRO A 69 -8.67 -5.28 -23.49
C PRO A 69 -9.55 -6.52 -23.24
N GLU A 70 -8.98 -7.72 -23.34
CA GLU A 70 -9.64 -8.99 -23.01
C GLU A 70 -10.13 -9.06 -21.56
N TYR A 71 -9.46 -8.36 -20.63
CA TYR A 71 -9.88 -8.33 -19.23
C TYR A 71 -11.01 -7.35 -18.99
N LYS A 72 -11.00 -6.20 -19.69
CA LYS A 72 -12.11 -5.25 -19.66
C LYS A 72 -13.42 -5.89 -20.13
N ALA A 73 -13.35 -6.74 -21.17
CA ALA A 73 -14.51 -7.43 -21.75
C ALA A 73 -15.28 -8.32 -20.75
N GLN A 74 -14.68 -8.68 -19.62
CA GLN A 74 -15.35 -9.46 -18.56
C GLN A 74 -16.28 -8.60 -17.70
N TYR A 75 -16.07 -7.28 -17.69
CA TYR A 75 -16.91 -6.33 -16.98
C TYR A 75 -18.03 -5.85 -17.89
N LYS A 76 -19.19 -6.49 -17.79
CA LYS A 76 -20.40 -6.12 -18.57
C LYS A 76 -20.80 -4.66 -18.35
N SER A 77 -20.56 -4.13 -17.16
CA SER A 77 -20.72 -2.72 -16.79
C SER A 77 -19.88 -1.75 -17.60
N LEU A 78 -18.68 -2.18 -18.01
CA LEU A 78 -17.73 -1.33 -18.75
C LEU A 78 -17.90 -1.43 -20.28
N ALA A 79 -18.99 -2.06 -20.74
CA ALA A 79 -19.31 -2.15 -22.15
C ALA A 79 -19.53 -0.75 -22.75
N GLY A 80 -18.87 -0.47 -23.88
CA GLY A 80 -18.95 0.81 -24.58
C GLY A 80 -17.99 1.90 -24.11
N LEU A 81 -17.15 1.65 -23.09
CA LEU A 81 -16.07 2.57 -22.69
C LEU A 81 -14.82 2.39 -23.57
N ASP A 82 -14.94 2.59 -24.88
CA ASP A 82 -14.00 2.05 -25.87
C ASP A 82 -12.64 2.75 -25.93
N ASP A 83 -12.51 3.94 -25.33
CA ASP A 83 -11.28 4.73 -25.29
C ASP A 83 -10.96 5.25 -23.88
N GLU A 84 -9.76 5.82 -23.75
CA GLU A 84 -9.22 6.37 -22.50
C GLU A 84 -10.06 7.54 -21.95
N ASP A 85 -10.64 8.36 -22.82
CA ASP A 85 -11.47 9.50 -22.43
C ASP A 85 -12.79 9.01 -21.82
N ALA A 86 -13.43 8.01 -22.44
CA ALA A 86 -14.64 7.38 -21.94
C ALA A 86 -14.42 6.68 -20.60
N MET A 87 -13.30 5.95 -20.44
CA MET A 87 -12.94 5.35 -19.15
C MET A 87 -12.66 6.41 -18.09
N SER A 88 -11.94 7.47 -18.42
CA SER A 88 -11.60 8.56 -17.49
C SER A 88 -12.82 9.33 -16.98
N ALA A 89 -13.84 9.48 -17.83
CA ALA A 89 -15.09 10.16 -17.48
C ALA A 89 -16.12 9.27 -16.75
N SER A 90 -15.88 7.96 -16.65
CA SER A 90 -16.84 7.01 -16.11
C SER A 90 -16.69 6.81 -14.60
N THR A 91 -17.76 7.11 -13.86
CA THR A 91 -17.84 6.83 -12.42
C THR A 91 -17.83 5.33 -12.12
N GLU A 92 -18.49 4.53 -12.94
CA GLU A 92 -18.55 3.07 -12.76
C GLU A 92 -17.16 2.44 -12.95
N PHE A 93 -16.38 2.96 -13.89
CA PHE A 93 -14.98 2.56 -14.07
C PHE A 93 -14.12 2.94 -12.85
N GLU A 94 -14.31 4.16 -12.33
CA GLU A 94 -13.63 4.64 -11.13
C GLU A 94 -13.91 3.76 -9.91
N GLU A 95 -15.17 3.40 -9.67
CA GLU A 95 -15.58 2.53 -8.57
C GLU A 95 -14.89 1.17 -8.62
N ILE A 96 -14.82 0.55 -9.80
CA ILE A 96 -14.13 -0.74 -10.00
C ILE A 96 -12.62 -0.60 -9.75
N ALA A 97 -12.00 0.47 -10.25
CA ALA A 97 -10.57 0.71 -10.06
C ALA A 97 -10.22 0.94 -8.58
N VAL A 98 -11.00 1.78 -7.90
CA VAL A 98 -10.83 2.12 -6.48
C VAL A 98 -11.07 0.90 -5.59
N GLN A 99 -12.00 0.02 -5.92
CA GLN A 99 -12.27 -1.18 -5.11
C GLN A 99 -11.03 -2.08 -4.95
N LEU A 100 -10.23 -2.26 -6.02
CA LEU A 100 -8.96 -3.01 -5.92
C LEU A 100 -7.98 -2.31 -4.98
N PHE A 101 -7.85 -0.98 -5.10
CA PHE A 101 -6.92 -0.20 -4.29
C PHE A 101 -7.33 -0.16 -2.81
N ASN A 102 -8.63 -0.10 -2.51
CA ASN A 102 -9.15 -0.22 -1.14
C ASN A 102 -8.79 -1.58 -0.52
N THR A 103 -8.90 -2.67 -1.28
CA THR A 103 -8.49 -4.01 -0.82
C THR A 103 -6.99 -4.04 -0.47
N MET A 104 -6.16 -3.41 -1.32
CA MET A 104 -4.73 -3.30 -1.09
C MET A 104 -4.41 -2.43 0.13
N ASP A 105 -5.15 -1.34 0.34
CA ASP A 105 -4.99 -0.45 1.48
C ASP A 105 -5.33 -1.16 2.80
N GLU A 106 -6.47 -1.84 2.86
CA GLU A 106 -6.87 -2.67 4.01
C GLU A 106 -5.83 -3.75 4.33
N THR A 107 -5.31 -4.41 3.30
CA THR A 107 -4.25 -5.42 3.42
C THR A 107 -2.98 -4.79 4.00
N MET A 108 -2.58 -3.63 3.49
CA MET A 108 -1.39 -2.92 3.97
C MET A 108 -1.56 -2.42 5.40
N GLU A 109 -2.73 -1.90 5.78
CA GLU A 109 -3.05 -1.51 7.14
C GLU A 109 -2.96 -2.69 8.12
N ALA A 110 -3.48 -3.86 7.73
CA ALA A 110 -3.40 -5.07 8.54
C ALA A 110 -1.94 -5.49 8.76
N ILE A 111 -1.11 -5.41 7.71
CA ILE A 111 0.34 -5.64 7.79
C ILE A 111 1.05 -4.57 8.64
N GLU A 112 0.59 -3.32 8.64
CA GLU A 112 1.11 -2.26 9.52
C GLU A 112 0.82 -2.55 11.00
N LYS A 113 -0.36 -3.08 11.29
CA LYS A 113 -0.83 -3.43 12.64
C LYS A 113 -0.35 -4.81 13.12
N GLU A 114 0.56 -5.46 12.37
CA GLU A 114 1.08 -6.82 12.64
C GLU A 114 -0.02 -7.90 12.67
N LYS A 115 -1.12 -7.69 11.93
CA LYS A 115 -2.27 -8.60 11.83
C LYS A 115 -2.29 -9.34 10.49
N VAL A 116 -1.26 -10.14 10.24
CA VAL A 116 -1.09 -10.84 8.94
C VAL A 116 -2.25 -11.78 8.61
N ASP A 117 -2.89 -12.38 9.61
CA ASP A 117 -4.10 -13.18 9.39
C ASP A 117 -5.26 -12.38 8.80
N MET A 118 -5.45 -11.13 9.26
CA MET A 118 -6.47 -10.23 8.70
C MET A 118 -6.11 -9.81 7.27
N ALA A 119 -4.83 -9.58 6.98
CA ALA A 119 -4.37 -9.28 5.62
C ALA A 119 -4.67 -10.44 4.66
N ILE A 120 -4.39 -11.67 5.09
CA ILE A 120 -4.69 -12.89 4.33
C ILE A 120 -6.21 -13.03 4.11
N GLU A 121 -7.02 -12.73 5.13
CA GLU A 121 -8.48 -12.82 5.04
C GLU A 121 -9.08 -11.78 4.07
N SER A 122 -8.63 -10.53 4.12
CA SER A 122 -9.03 -9.48 3.17
C SER A 122 -8.73 -9.89 1.72
N LEU A 123 -7.51 -10.38 1.45
CA LEU A 123 -7.14 -10.88 0.11
C LEU A 123 -7.96 -12.10 -0.32
N LYS A 124 -8.28 -13.02 0.61
CA LYS A 124 -9.16 -14.16 0.31
C LYS A 124 -10.55 -13.70 -0.05
N MET A 125 -11.13 -12.75 0.69
CA MET A 125 -12.45 -12.20 0.41
C MET A 125 -12.49 -11.55 -0.97
N ALA A 126 -11.51 -10.69 -1.29
CA ALA A 126 -11.39 -10.09 -2.62
C ALA A 126 -11.30 -11.17 -3.71
N GLY A 127 -10.46 -12.19 -3.52
CA GLY A 127 -10.35 -13.31 -4.45
C GLY A 127 -11.66 -14.08 -4.66
N GLN A 128 -12.54 -14.16 -3.67
CA GLN A 128 -13.88 -14.77 -3.82
C GLN A 128 -14.81 -13.87 -4.64
N GLU A 129 -14.70 -12.55 -4.54
CA GLU A 129 -15.46 -11.62 -5.38
C GLU A 129 -15.04 -11.72 -6.85
N TYR A 130 -13.73 -11.75 -7.14
CA TYR A 130 -13.25 -11.90 -8.52
C TYR A 130 -13.64 -13.23 -9.16
N LYS A 131 -13.77 -14.32 -8.39
CA LYS A 131 -14.29 -15.59 -8.90
C LYS A 131 -15.73 -15.53 -9.42
N LYS A 132 -16.52 -14.52 -9.02
CA LYS A 132 -17.89 -14.32 -9.51
C LYS A 132 -17.91 -13.70 -10.91
N LEU A 133 -16.81 -13.10 -11.37
CA LEU A 133 -16.70 -12.58 -12.73
C LEU A 133 -16.68 -13.75 -13.73
N GLU A 134 -17.54 -13.65 -14.73
CA GLU A 134 -17.68 -14.68 -15.76
C GLU A 134 -16.40 -14.79 -16.59
N GLY A 135 -15.81 -15.99 -16.65
CA GLY A 135 -14.55 -16.21 -17.35
C GLY A 135 -13.29 -15.77 -16.60
N PHE A 136 -13.39 -15.41 -15.32
CA PHE A 136 -12.22 -15.13 -14.49
C PHE A 136 -11.38 -16.38 -14.28
N THR A 137 -10.06 -16.25 -14.41
CA THR A 137 -9.11 -17.33 -14.14
C THR A 137 -7.98 -16.81 -13.26
N ALA A 138 -7.51 -17.64 -12.31
CA ALA A 138 -6.49 -17.23 -11.33
C ALA A 138 -5.14 -16.82 -11.95
N GLN A 139 -4.91 -17.17 -13.22
CA GLN A 139 -3.74 -16.71 -13.98
C GLN A 139 -3.71 -15.19 -14.17
N TYR A 140 -4.84 -14.49 -14.05
CA TYR A 140 -4.90 -13.03 -14.19
C TYR A 140 -4.32 -12.27 -13.00
N PHE A 141 -4.10 -12.95 -11.87
CA PHE A 141 -3.40 -12.37 -10.71
C PHE A 141 -1.88 -12.58 -10.75
N LYS A 142 -1.34 -13.27 -11.76
CA LYS A 142 0.09 -13.55 -11.90
C LYS A 142 0.75 -12.56 -12.83
#